data_AF-A0A2N2JRT4-F1
#
_entry.id   AF-A0A2N2JRT4-F1
#
_cell.length_a   1.000
_cell.length_b   1.000
_cell.length_c   1.000
_cell.angle_alpha   90.00
_cell.angle_beta   90.00
_cell.angle_gamma   90.00
#
_symmetry.space_group_name_H-M   'P 1'
#
loop_
_entity.id
_entity.type
_entity.pdbx_description
1 polymer ?
#
loop_
_entity_poly.entity_id
_entity_poly.type
_entity_poly.pdbx_seq_one_letter_code
_entity_poly.pdbx_strand_id
1 'polypeptide(L)'
;GYAWLDTLAHEYSHFVINRVSKYNCPLWAHEGLSRWTDTLWRSGKPLYLSDYSASRLSASAKSGKLIPFDKMAPSLVYLPTRDDISLAFAQTASFVDFIVAEYGDRVIPEWLTEMKKSDEKKALARVTGHSFAKIERGWRKHIGGFAVPASTGLPDLPQYEIRSEEELIPSDLMRHARLGDEFRRRGNFEAALTQYERAYAADKNPVVAVKVARAMISLGRLDEAEGFIRAVSDGNRNYVTPHLVLAEIAALRLDGPSARAHYENAFMINPFHPGLYDALKKNP
;
A
#
# COMPACT_ATOMS: atom_id res chain seq x y z
N GLY A 1 7.44 2.05 7.95
CA GLY A 1 8.46 1.07 7.52
C GLY A 1 8.56 1.11 6.01
N TYR A 2 9.48 0.35 5.44
CA TYR A 2 9.62 0.21 3.99
C TYR A 2 9.83 -1.26 3.68
N ALA A 3 8.87 -1.90 3.00
CA ALA A 3 8.93 -3.31 2.65
C ALA A 3 10.13 -3.59 1.75
N TRP A 4 11.26 -3.89 2.37
CA TRP A 4 12.56 -3.97 1.71
C TRP A 4 12.66 -5.18 0.79
N LEU A 5 11.95 -6.26 1.11
CA LEU A 5 11.81 -7.41 0.22
C LEU A 5 10.95 -7.10 -1.00
N ASP A 6 9.83 -6.40 -0.81
CA ASP A 6 9.00 -5.92 -1.94
C ASP A 6 9.83 -4.97 -2.81
N THR A 7 10.69 -4.15 -2.20
CA THR A 7 11.63 -3.28 -2.93
C THR A 7 12.66 -4.06 -3.71
N LEU A 8 13.26 -5.08 -3.11
CA LEU A 8 14.23 -5.92 -3.82
C LEU A 8 13.56 -6.59 -5.03
N ALA A 9 12.33 -7.07 -4.87
CA ALA A 9 11.53 -7.62 -5.97
C ALA A 9 11.18 -6.56 -7.03
N HIS A 10 10.91 -5.32 -6.62
CA HIS A 10 10.69 -4.18 -7.49
C HIS A 10 11.93 -3.87 -8.36
N GLU A 11 13.10 -3.72 -7.74
CA GLU A 11 14.37 -3.48 -8.44
C GLU A 11 14.77 -4.64 -9.36
N TYR A 12 14.52 -5.89 -8.92
CA TYR A 12 14.70 -7.06 -9.78
C TYR A 12 13.76 -7.03 -11.00
N SER A 13 12.52 -6.56 -10.83
CA SER A 13 11.56 -6.41 -11.92
C SER A 13 12.09 -5.42 -12.97
N HIS A 14 12.67 -4.29 -12.55
CA HIS A 14 13.34 -3.37 -13.48
C HIS A 14 14.44 -4.04 -14.30
N PHE A 15 15.28 -4.86 -13.67
CA PHE A 15 16.32 -5.62 -14.36
C PHE A 15 15.74 -6.56 -15.43
N VAL A 16 14.69 -7.32 -15.09
CA VAL A 16 14.03 -8.24 -16.03
C VAL A 16 13.38 -7.49 -17.17
N ILE A 17 12.65 -6.41 -16.89
CA ILE A 17 11.98 -5.57 -17.91
C ILE A 17 13.01 -5.02 -18.89
N ASN A 18 14.14 -4.51 -18.41
CA ASN A 18 15.23 -4.01 -19.26
C ASN A 18 15.80 -5.11 -20.16
N ARG A 19 16.01 -6.31 -19.59
CA ARG A 19 16.56 -7.45 -20.32
C ARG A 19 15.65 -7.92 -21.45
N VAL A 20 14.34 -7.98 -21.19
CA VAL A 20 13.33 -8.43 -22.16
C VAL A 20 13.07 -7.34 -23.19
N SER A 21 12.83 -6.09 -22.79
CA SER A 21 12.51 -4.99 -23.73
C SER A 21 13.70 -4.45 -24.50
N LYS A 22 14.93 -4.86 -24.17
CA LYS A 22 16.19 -4.29 -24.70
C LYS A 22 16.32 -2.79 -24.41
N TYR A 23 15.98 -2.40 -23.18
CA TYR A 23 16.00 -1.00 -22.69
C TYR A 23 15.05 -0.04 -23.44
N ASN A 24 14.07 -0.58 -24.17
CA ASN A 24 13.07 0.22 -24.89
C ASN A 24 11.77 0.44 -24.11
N CYS A 25 11.63 -0.16 -22.92
CA CYS A 25 10.48 0.11 -22.07
C CYS A 25 10.62 1.53 -21.48
N PRO A 26 9.61 2.40 -21.61
CA PRO A 26 9.65 3.73 -21.02
C PRO A 26 9.43 3.66 -19.51
N LEU A 27 9.82 4.73 -18.81
CA LEU A 27 9.79 4.79 -17.35
C LEU A 27 8.40 4.48 -16.78
N TRP A 28 7.33 5.09 -17.30
CA TRP A 28 5.99 4.87 -16.76
C TRP A 28 5.56 3.40 -16.78
N ALA A 29 5.91 2.68 -17.85
CA ALA A 29 5.58 1.26 -18.00
C ALA A 29 6.50 0.41 -17.13
N HIS A 30 7.78 0.80 -17.00
CA HIS A 30 8.71 0.20 -16.03
C HIS A 30 8.13 0.23 -14.62
N GLU A 31 7.76 1.41 -14.14
CA GLU A 31 7.24 1.59 -12.78
C GLU A 31 5.92 0.86 -12.57
N GLY A 32 5.01 0.93 -13.55
CA GLY A 32 3.73 0.22 -13.47
C GLY A 32 3.90 -1.30 -13.38
N LEU A 33 4.77 -1.87 -14.21
CA LEU A 33 5.07 -3.30 -14.21
C LEU A 33 5.76 -3.72 -12.91
N SER A 34 6.81 -3.00 -12.49
CA SER A 34 7.53 -3.29 -11.25
C SER A 34 6.61 -3.19 -10.02
N ARG A 35 5.71 -2.20 -9.97
CA ARG A 35 4.69 -2.08 -8.90
C ARG A 35 3.62 -3.17 -8.95
N TRP A 36 3.33 -3.69 -10.12
CA TRP A 36 2.36 -4.78 -10.25
C TRP A 36 2.98 -6.13 -9.82
N THR A 37 4.29 -6.32 -10.01
CA THR A 37 4.98 -7.58 -9.69
C THR A 37 5.68 -7.63 -8.33
N ASP A 38 5.96 -6.50 -7.68
CA ASP A 38 6.80 -6.40 -6.47
C ASP A 38 6.34 -7.22 -5.25
N THR A 39 5.08 -7.66 -5.24
CA THR A 39 4.48 -8.45 -4.16
C THR A 39 4.22 -9.91 -4.52
N LEU A 40 4.33 -10.29 -5.80
CA LEU A 40 3.98 -11.63 -6.30
C LEU A 40 4.72 -12.76 -5.57
N TRP A 41 5.96 -12.51 -5.16
CA TRP A 41 6.83 -13.48 -4.49
C TRP A 41 6.25 -14.00 -3.17
N ARG A 42 5.39 -13.21 -2.48
CA ARG A 42 4.79 -13.58 -1.18
C ARG A 42 3.29 -13.79 -1.20
N SER A 43 2.56 -13.15 -2.12
CA SER A 43 1.10 -13.19 -2.15
C SER A 43 0.53 -14.11 -3.22
N GLY A 44 1.32 -14.51 -4.22
CA GLY A 44 0.85 -15.22 -5.41
C GLY A 44 -0.08 -14.39 -6.31
N LYS A 45 -0.37 -13.14 -5.95
CA LYS A 45 -1.22 -12.21 -6.73
C LYS A 45 -0.77 -10.75 -6.57
N PRO A 46 -0.93 -9.90 -7.58
CA PRO A 46 -0.55 -8.48 -7.50
C PRO A 46 -1.26 -7.76 -6.36
N LEU A 47 -0.49 -7.14 -5.46
CA LEU A 47 -0.99 -6.28 -4.38
C LEU A 47 -0.64 -4.81 -4.66
N TYR A 48 -0.97 -4.36 -5.87
CA TYR A 48 -0.43 -3.15 -6.52
C TYR A 48 -1.04 -1.81 -6.05
N LEU A 49 -2.11 -1.84 -5.26
CA LEU A 49 -2.71 -0.65 -4.63
C LEU A 49 -2.99 -0.90 -3.15
N SER A 50 -2.69 0.10 -2.32
CA SER A 50 -3.29 0.25 -0.98
C SER A 50 -4.62 1.00 -1.04
N ASP A 51 -5.34 1.00 0.08
CA ASP A 51 -6.59 1.76 0.22
C ASP A 51 -6.38 3.27 -0.01
N TYR A 52 -5.27 3.81 0.47
CA TYR A 52 -4.90 5.22 0.26
C TYR A 52 -4.74 5.52 -1.23
N SER A 53 -3.90 4.75 -1.92
CA SER A 53 -3.62 4.94 -3.35
C SER A 53 -4.86 4.71 -4.21
N ALA A 54 -5.68 3.72 -3.88
CA ALA A 54 -6.91 3.42 -4.62
C ALA A 54 -8.00 4.49 -4.42
N SER A 55 -8.16 5.01 -3.19
CA SER A 55 -9.02 6.17 -2.89
C SER A 55 -8.60 7.41 -3.69
N ARG A 56 -7.30 7.73 -3.67
CA ARG A 56 -6.72 8.86 -4.43
C ARG A 56 -6.89 8.69 -5.94
N LEU A 57 -6.62 7.51 -6.47
CA LEU A 57 -6.79 7.20 -7.89
C LEU A 57 -8.26 7.39 -8.32
N SER A 58 -9.21 6.87 -7.54
CA SER A 58 -10.65 7.02 -7.79
C SER A 58 -11.08 8.49 -7.77
N ALA A 59 -10.63 9.26 -6.78
CA ALA A 59 -10.92 10.69 -6.67
C ALA A 59 -10.35 11.50 -7.84
N SER A 60 -9.10 11.22 -8.24
CA SER A 60 -8.45 11.87 -9.39
C SER A 60 -9.13 11.50 -10.71
N ALA A 61 -9.60 10.26 -10.86
CA ALA A 61 -10.36 9.82 -12.02
C ALA A 61 -11.69 10.57 -12.15
N LYS A 62 -12.46 10.69 -11.06
CA LYS A 62 -13.75 11.39 -11.02
C LYS A 62 -13.62 12.89 -11.25
N SER A 63 -12.55 13.51 -10.74
CA SER A 63 -12.30 14.95 -10.87
C SER A 63 -11.53 15.35 -12.14
N GLY A 64 -11.18 14.39 -13.01
CA GLY A 64 -10.43 14.66 -14.24
C GLY A 64 -8.97 15.08 -14.01
N LYS A 65 -8.39 14.79 -12.85
CA LYS A 65 -7.04 15.18 -12.42
C LYS A 65 -5.98 14.09 -12.60
N LEU A 66 -6.25 13.10 -13.45
CA LEU A 66 -5.27 12.05 -13.76
C LEU A 66 -4.09 12.63 -14.53
N ILE A 67 -2.89 12.15 -14.21
CA ILE A 67 -1.64 12.56 -14.87
C ILE A 67 -1.59 11.89 -16.25
N PRO A 68 -1.39 12.63 -17.35
CA PRO A 68 -1.18 12.03 -18.67
C PRO A 68 0.08 11.16 -18.71
N PHE A 69 0.02 9.97 -19.33
CA PHE A 69 1.17 9.05 -19.43
C PHE A 69 2.42 9.68 -20.06
N ASP A 70 2.25 10.57 -21.04
CA ASP A 70 3.37 11.28 -21.68
C ASP A 70 4.15 12.18 -20.72
N LYS A 71 3.52 12.64 -19.63
CA LYS A 71 4.20 13.41 -18.58
C LYS A 71 5.02 12.53 -17.62
N MET A 72 4.81 11.22 -17.63
CA MET A 72 5.53 10.27 -16.77
C MET A 72 6.72 9.62 -17.47
N ALA A 73 6.78 9.65 -18.80
CA ALA A 73 7.80 8.96 -19.58
C ALA A 73 9.23 9.50 -19.37
N PRO A 74 9.48 10.83 -19.26
CA PRO A 74 10.84 11.36 -19.12
C PRO A 74 11.44 11.15 -17.72
N SER A 75 10.66 11.45 -16.67
CA SER A 75 11.02 11.21 -15.27
C SER A 75 9.82 11.54 -14.37
N LEU A 76 9.56 10.70 -13.37
CA LEU A 76 8.58 11.01 -12.32
C LEU A 76 9.03 12.17 -11.41
N VAL A 77 10.33 12.48 -11.36
CA VAL A 77 10.90 13.55 -10.54
C VAL A 77 10.42 14.94 -10.97
N TYR A 78 9.97 15.11 -12.22
CA TYR A 78 9.43 16.37 -12.71
C TYR A 78 7.96 16.62 -12.31
N LEU A 79 7.32 15.66 -11.62
CA LEU A 79 5.99 15.88 -11.09
C LEU A 79 6.03 16.87 -9.91
N PRO A 80 5.10 17.85 -9.83
CA PRO A 80 5.24 18.98 -8.90
C PRO A 80 5.23 18.60 -7.42
N THR A 81 4.51 17.54 -7.06
CA THR A 81 4.31 17.16 -5.65
C THR A 81 4.57 15.67 -5.43
N ARG A 82 4.91 15.29 -4.19
CA ARG A 82 4.98 13.87 -3.77
C ARG A 82 3.66 13.13 -3.95
N ASP A 83 2.56 13.86 -3.83
CA ASP A 83 1.22 13.36 -4.08
C ASP A 83 1.00 13.01 -5.55
N ASP A 84 1.48 13.85 -6.47
CA ASP A 84 1.43 13.56 -7.91
C ASP A 84 2.29 12.34 -8.26
N ILE A 85 3.46 12.21 -7.63
CA ILE A 85 4.32 11.02 -7.79
C ILE A 85 3.58 9.75 -7.32
N SER A 86 2.98 9.79 -6.12
CA SER A 86 2.19 8.66 -5.59
C SER A 86 1.03 8.30 -6.52
N LEU A 87 0.32 9.30 -7.04
CA LEU A 87 -0.77 9.11 -7.99
C LEU A 87 -0.27 8.50 -9.31
N ALA A 88 0.90 8.92 -9.82
CA ALA A 88 1.49 8.35 -11.01
C ALA A 88 1.78 6.85 -10.85
N PHE A 89 2.38 6.44 -9.73
CA PHE A 89 2.60 5.01 -9.41
C PHE A 89 1.28 4.23 -9.38
N ALA A 90 0.26 4.76 -8.70
CA ALA A 90 -1.06 4.12 -8.64
C ALA A 90 -1.70 4.00 -10.04
N GLN A 91 -1.54 5.03 -10.88
CA GLN A 91 -2.06 5.02 -12.24
C GLN A 91 -1.37 3.98 -13.13
N THR A 92 -0.05 3.91 -13.11
CA THR A 92 0.69 2.99 -13.98
C THR A 92 0.47 1.54 -13.57
N ALA A 93 0.46 1.25 -12.26
CA ALA A 93 0.21 -0.10 -11.75
C ALA A 93 -1.23 -0.57 -12.02
N SER A 94 -2.23 0.30 -11.83
CA SER A 94 -3.62 -0.03 -12.16
C SER A 94 -3.88 -0.19 -13.66
N PHE A 95 -3.12 0.51 -14.51
CA PHE A 95 -3.18 0.30 -15.95
C PHE A 95 -2.64 -1.07 -16.34
N VAL A 96 -1.52 -1.50 -15.74
CA VAL A 96 -0.96 -2.84 -15.94
C VAL A 96 -1.96 -3.91 -15.49
N ASP A 97 -2.56 -3.75 -14.31
CA ASP A 97 -3.57 -4.69 -13.82
C ASP A 97 -4.79 -4.78 -14.75
N PHE A 98 -5.28 -3.63 -15.24
CA PHE A 98 -6.38 -3.58 -16.18
C PHE A 98 -6.08 -4.31 -17.49
N ILE A 99 -4.89 -4.13 -18.07
CA ILE A 99 -4.56 -4.83 -19.33
C ILE A 99 -4.40 -6.34 -19.12
N VAL A 100 -3.89 -6.79 -17.97
CA VAL A 100 -3.83 -8.22 -17.63
C VAL A 100 -5.24 -8.79 -17.48
N ALA A 101 -6.13 -8.08 -16.78
CA ALA A 101 -7.51 -8.52 -16.59
C ALA A 101 -8.29 -8.59 -17.91
N GLU A 102 -8.07 -7.64 -18.83
CA GLU A 102 -8.79 -7.55 -20.10
C GLU A 102 -8.22 -8.48 -21.19
N TYR A 103 -6.90 -8.65 -21.26
CA TYR A 103 -6.21 -9.36 -22.36
C TYR A 103 -5.51 -10.65 -21.92
N GLY A 104 -5.54 -10.99 -20.63
CA GLY A 104 -4.96 -12.20 -20.06
C GLY A 104 -3.45 -12.11 -19.76
N ASP A 105 -2.95 -13.11 -19.03
CA ASP A 105 -1.60 -13.13 -18.44
C ASP A 105 -0.45 -13.03 -19.47
N ARG A 106 -0.72 -13.38 -20.73
CA ARG A 106 0.27 -13.36 -21.81
C ARG A 106 0.54 -11.95 -22.36
N VAL A 107 -0.32 -10.98 -22.08
CA VAL A 107 -0.19 -9.62 -22.61
C VAL A 107 1.13 -8.97 -22.20
N ILE A 108 1.58 -9.18 -20.97
CA ILE A 108 2.81 -8.56 -20.43
C ILE A 108 4.09 -9.07 -21.12
N PRO A 109 4.38 -10.39 -21.14
CA PRO A 109 5.58 -10.88 -21.79
C PRO A 109 5.60 -10.59 -23.31
N GLU A 110 4.43 -10.58 -23.96
CA GLU A 110 4.31 -10.25 -25.38
C GLU A 110 4.52 -8.75 -25.63
N TRP A 111 3.95 -7.90 -24.79
CA TRP A 111 4.13 -6.45 -24.85
C TRP A 111 5.60 -6.07 -24.68
N LEU A 112 6.27 -6.59 -23.65
CA LEU A 112 7.70 -6.38 -23.42
C LEU A 112 8.57 -6.92 -24.57
N THR A 113 8.17 -8.04 -25.19
CA THR A 113 8.91 -8.59 -26.32
C THR A 113 8.76 -7.73 -27.58
N GLU A 114 7.58 -7.18 -27.85
CA GLU A 114 7.36 -6.31 -29.01
C GLU A 114 7.97 -4.91 -28.85
N MET A 115 8.21 -4.45 -27.61
CA MET A 115 8.98 -3.24 -27.35
C MET A 115 10.42 -3.30 -27.90
N LYS A 116 10.96 -4.50 -28.16
CA LYS A 116 12.27 -4.64 -28.84
C LYS A 116 12.30 -3.98 -30.23
N LYS A 117 11.14 -3.84 -30.87
CA LYS A 117 11.00 -3.41 -32.28
C LYS A 117 10.24 -2.09 -32.45
N SER A 118 9.51 -1.64 -31.44
CA SER A 118 8.64 -0.46 -31.52
C SER A 118 8.45 0.20 -30.16
N ASP A 119 7.95 1.44 -30.15
CA ASP A 119 7.57 2.11 -28.91
C ASP A 119 6.44 1.35 -28.17
N GLU A 120 6.29 1.63 -26.88
CA GLU A 120 5.40 0.92 -25.98
C GLU A 120 3.94 0.95 -26.42
N LYS A 121 3.48 2.07 -26.99
CA LYS A 121 2.08 2.24 -27.40
C LYS A 121 1.80 1.43 -28.66
N LYS A 122 2.71 1.45 -29.63
CA LYS A 122 2.62 0.61 -30.84
C LYS A 122 2.76 -0.88 -30.50
N ALA A 123 3.67 -1.23 -29.59
CA ALA A 123 3.84 -2.60 -29.12
C ALA A 123 2.55 -3.12 -28.47
N LEU A 124 1.95 -2.34 -27.56
CA LEU A 124 0.69 -2.72 -26.91
C LEU A 124 -0.44 -2.88 -27.94
N ALA A 125 -0.51 -1.98 -28.92
CA ALA A 125 -1.51 -2.06 -29.97
C ALA A 125 -1.36 -3.29 -30.87
N ARG A 126 -0.13 -3.74 -31.14
CA ARG A 126 0.11 -4.98 -31.88
C ARG A 126 -0.31 -6.22 -31.09
N VAL A 127 -0.07 -6.24 -29.78
CA VAL A 127 -0.39 -7.39 -28.91
C VAL A 127 -1.90 -7.48 -28.65
N THR A 128 -2.57 -6.35 -28.39
CA THR A 128 -3.99 -6.31 -28.02
C THR A 128 -4.94 -6.14 -29.21
N GLY A 129 -4.43 -5.76 -30.38
CA GLY A 129 -5.23 -5.39 -31.54
C GLY A 129 -5.98 -4.04 -31.37
N HIS A 130 -5.68 -3.25 -30.34
CA HIS A 130 -6.38 -2.01 -30.02
C HIS A 130 -5.43 -0.84 -29.80
N SER A 131 -5.79 0.35 -30.29
CA SER A 131 -4.95 1.54 -30.07
C SER A 131 -4.83 1.87 -28.59
N PHE A 132 -3.68 2.41 -28.17
CA PHE A 132 -3.46 2.84 -26.80
C PHE A 132 -4.58 3.75 -26.28
N ALA A 133 -5.05 4.70 -27.10
CA ALA A 133 -6.15 5.58 -26.73
C ALA A 133 -7.48 4.84 -26.44
N LYS A 134 -7.76 3.72 -27.13
CA LYS A 134 -8.94 2.89 -26.84
C LYS A 134 -8.78 2.18 -25.49
N ILE A 135 -7.60 1.61 -25.24
CA ILE A 135 -7.27 0.90 -23.99
C ILE A 135 -7.31 1.88 -22.81
N GLU A 136 -6.68 3.04 -22.94
CA GLU A 136 -6.65 4.08 -21.91
C GLU A 136 -8.07 4.57 -21.55
N ARG A 137 -8.96 4.74 -22.54
CA ARG A 137 -10.37 5.07 -22.25
C ARG A 137 -11.09 3.95 -21.48
N GLY A 138 -10.83 2.69 -21.83
CA GLY A 138 -11.35 1.53 -21.10
C GLY A 138 -10.89 1.53 -19.64
N TRP A 139 -9.59 1.68 -19.42
CA TRP A 139 -8.98 1.78 -18.09
C TRP A 139 -9.55 2.96 -17.29
N ARG A 140 -9.66 4.16 -17.87
CA ARG A 140 -10.25 5.34 -17.20
C ARG A 140 -11.68 5.09 -16.74
N LYS A 141 -12.48 4.38 -17.54
CA LYS A 141 -13.85 3.98 -17.16
C LYS A 141 -13.82 2.97 -16.01
N HIS A 142 -12.90 2.01 -16.04
CA HIS A 142 -12.73 0.98 -15.01
C HIS A 142 -12.38 1.60 -13.64
N ILE A 143 -11.37 2.47 -13.56
CA ILE A 143 -10.94 3.09 -12.29
C ILE A 143 -11.96 4.07 -11.71
N GLY A 144 -12.83 4.67 -12.55
CA GLY A 144 -13.93 5.50 -12.07
C GLY A 144 -14.95 4.74 -11.20
N GLY A 145 -14.98 3.40 -11.34
CA GLY A 145 -15.83 2.49 -10.58
C GLY A 145 -15.21 1.90 -9.31
N PHE A 146 -13.97 2.28 -8.95
CA PHE A 146 -13.34 1.80 -7.72
C PHE A 146 -14.15 2.25 -6.50
N ALA A 147 -14.80 1.29 -5.83
CA ALA A 147 -15.51 1.47 -4.57
C ALA A 147 -14.56 1.16 -3.42
N VAL A 148 -13.70 2.13 -3.09
CA VAL A 148 -12.75 2.02 -1.98
C VAL A 148 -13.26 2.93 -0.87
N PRO A 149 -13.28 2.49 0.40
CA PRO A 149 -13.55 3.38 1.51
C PRO A 149 -12.63 4.61 1.44
N ALA A 150 -13.17 5.80 1.65
CA ALA A 150 -12.35 7.00 1.74
C ALA A 150 -11.34 6.80 2.88
N SER A 151 -10.07 6.72 2.52
CA SER A 151 -8.97 6.53 3.44
C SER A 151 -7.99 7.67 3.26
N THR A 152 -7.72 8.42 4.33
CA THR A 152 -6.53 9.28 4.43
C THR A 152 -5.35 8.48 4.99
N GLY A 153 -5.31 7.18 4.71
CA GLY A 153 -4.33 6.23 5.21
C GLY A 153 -2.88 6.58 4.89
N LEU A 154 -1.98 5.67 5.21
CA LEU A 154 -0.55 5.91 5.04
C LEU A 154 -0.20 5.90 3.54
N PRO A 155 0.55 6.90 3.04
CA PRO A 155 1.07 6.86 1.67
C PRO A 155 1.91 5.62 1.43
N ASP A 156 1.81 5.03 0.23
CA ASP A 156 2.60 3.85 -0.16
C ASP A 156 4.09 4.15 -0.34
N LEU A 157 4.42 5.42 -0.56
CA LEU A 157 5.80 5.82 -0.76
C LEU A 157 6.61 5.74 0.54
N PRO A 158 7.88 5.30 0.47
CA PRO A 158 8.79 5.38 1.60
C PRO A 158 8.84 6.81 2.14
N GLN A 159 8.50 6.97 3.42
CA GLN A 159 8.75 8.21 4.13
C GLN A 159 10.22 8.22 4.54
N TYR A 160 11.03 8.97 3.78
CA TYR A 160 12.46 9.18 4.09
C TYR A 160 12.66 10.11 5.30
N GLU A 161 11.63 10.87 5.69
CA GLU A 161 11.63 11.64 6.92
C GLU A 161 11.19 10.74 8.09
N ILE A 162 11.98 10.73 9.16
CA ILE A 162 11.59 10.10 10.42
C ILE A 162 10.49 10.97 11.03
N ARG A 163 9.25 10.55 10.86
CA ARG A 163 8.09 11.16 11.52
C ARG A 163 7.59 10.22 12.60
N SER A 164 7.14 10.78 13.72
CA SER A 164 6.36 10.00 14.68
C SER A 164 5.04 9.59 14.02
N GLU A 165 4.50 8.42 14.37
CA GLU A 165 3.18 8.00 13.85
C GLU A 165 2.08 9.02 14.20
N GLU A 166 2.26 9.75 15.30
CA GLU A 166 1.34 10.78 15.78
C GLU A 166 1.24 11.97 14.82
N GLU A 167 2.31 12.31 14.10
CA GLU A 167 2.28 13.34 13.05
C GLU A 167 1.41 12.94 11.84
N LEU A 168 1.07 11.65 11.72
CA LEU A 168 0.23 11.12 10.65
C LEU A 168 -1.26 11.11 11.04
N ILE A 169 -1.58 11.60 12.25
CA ILE A 169 -2.95 11.84 12.69
C ILE A 169 -3.33 13.28 12.31
N PRO A 170 -4.32 13.49 11.44
CA PRO A 170 -4.84 14.81 11.09
C PRO A 170 -5.21 15.65 12.34
N SER A 171 -5.04 16.96 12.25
CA SER A 171 -5.17 17.88 13.39
C SER A 171 -6.58 17.91 13.99
N ASP A 172 -7.61 17.67 13.17
CA ASP A 172 -9.01 17.54 13.56
C ASP A 172 -9.31 16.28 14.39
N LEU A 173 -8.63 15.17 14.09
CA LEU A 173 -8.73 13.92 14.87
C LEU A 173 -7.95 13.99 16.19
N MET A 174 -6.87 14.78 16.20
CA MET A 174 -5.90 14.86 17.29
C MET A 174 -6.52 15.19 18.64
N ARG A 175 -7.60 15.99 18.67
CA ARG A 175 -8.30 16.33 19.92
C ARG A 175 -8.82 15.09 20.64
N HIS A 176 -9.50 14.21 19.91
CA HIS A 176 -10.04 12.98 20.46
C HIS A 176 -8.93 11.97 20.76
N ALA A 177 -7.93 11.85 19.88
CA ALA A 177 -6.78 10.98 20.12
C ALA A 177 -6.03 11.35 21.42
N ARG A 178 -5.71 12.63 21.64
CA ARG A 178 -5.02 13.10 22.85
C ARG A 178 -5.83 12.91 24.12
N LEU A 179 -7.15 13.14 24.07
CA LEU A 179 -8.00 12.90 25.22
C LEU A 179 -8.09 11.41 25.55
N GLY A 180 -8.12 10.54 24.54
CA GLY A 180 -8.01 9.09 24.72
C GLY A 180 -6.68 8.71 25.37
N ASP A 181 -5.57 9.28 24.92
CA ASP A 181 -4.24 9.07 25.51
C ASP A 181 -4.19 9.50 26.98
N GLU A 182 -4.85 10.60 27.35
CA GLU A 182 -4.98 11.04 28.73
C GLU A 182 -5.76 10.03 29.59
N PHE A 183 -6.91 9.55 29.12
CA PHE A 183 -7.69 8.53 29.83
C PHE A 183 -6.91 7.23 29.99
N ARG A 184 -6.21 6.79 28.93
CA ARG A 184 -5.37 5.59 28.94
C ARG A 184 -4.25 5.70 29.96
N ARG A 185 -3.57 6.85 30.06
CA ARG A 185 -2.53 7.10 31.07
C ARG A 185 -3.05 7.00 32.51
N ARG A 186 -4.32 7.33 32.74
CA ARG A 186 -4.99 7.22 34.04
C ARG A 186 -5.59 5.82 34.29
N GLY A 187 -5.41 4.87 33.37
CA GLY A 187 -5.97 3.53 33.46
C GLY A 187 -7.48 3.45 33.16
N ASN A 188 -8.10 4.53 32.68
CA ASN A 188 -9.50 4.50 32.27
C ASN A 188 -9.61 4.10 30.79
N PHE A 189 -9.50 2.80 30.53
CA PHE A 189 -9.39 2.26 29.18
C PHE A 189 -10.71 2.34 28.40
N GLU A 190 -11.87 2.27 29.06
CA GLU A 190 -13.19 2.44 28.43
C GLU A 190 -13.37 3.88 27.91
N ALA A 191 -13.02 4.88 28.72
CA ALA A 191 -13.07 6.27 28.28
C ALA A 191 -12.04 6.53 27.16
N ALA A 192 -10.86 5.91 27.24
CA ALA A 192 -9.87 5.98 26.18
C ALA A 192 -10.40 5.43 24.85
N LEU A 193 -10.95 4.21 24.88
CA LEU A 193 -11.54 3.55 23.72
C LEU A 193 -12.64 4.41 23.10
N THR A 194 -13.55 4.97 23.90
CA THR A 194 -14.62 5.84 23.43
C THR A 194 -14.08 7.05 22.66
N GLN A 195 -12.99 7.67 23.11
CA GLN A 195 -12.40 8.81 22.40
C GLN A 195 -11.67 8.39 21.13
N TYR A 196 -10.94 7.28 21.16
CA TYR A 196 -10.28 6.75 19.97
C TYR A 196 -11.30 6.34 18.88
N GLU A 197 -12.42 5.72 19.27
CA GLU A 197 -13.51 5.37 18.34
C GLU A 197 -14.14 6.62 17.71
N ARG A 198 -14.30 7.72 18.46
CA ARG A 198 -14.77 8.99 17.90
C ARG A 198 -13.80 9.56 16.87
N ALA A 199 -12.50 9.51 17.14
CA ALA A 199 -11.48 9.91 16.16
C ALA A 199 -11.53 9.01 14.91
N TYR A 200 -11.62 7.68 15.09
CA TYR A 200 -11.66 6.72 14.00
C TYR A 200 -12.99 6.73 13.21
N ALA A 201 -14.08 7.18 13.83
CA ALA A 201 -15.37 7.35 13.16
C ALA A 201 -15.36 8.57 12.24
N ALA A 202 -14.67 9.65 12.63
CA ALA A 202 -14.53 10.85 11.82
C ALA A 202 -13.67 10.60 10.57
N ASP A 203 -12.56 9.89 10.73
CA ASP A 203 -11.72 9.43 9.63
C ASP A 203 -11.12 8.06 9.98
N LYS A 204 -11.11 7.14 9.02
CA LYS A 204 -10.61 5.76 9.17
C LYS A 204 -9.07 5.70 9.20
N ASN A 205 -8.44 6.61 9.93
CA ASN A 205 -7.00 6.73 10.04
C ASN A 205 -6.37 5.49 10.72
N PRO A 206 -5.35 4.85 10.11
CA PRO A 206 -4.77 3.61 10.62
C PRO A 206 -3.99 3.77 11.93
N VAL A 207 -3.40 4.94 12.21
CA VAL A 207 -2.68 5.19 13.47
C VAL A 207 -3.67 5.31 14.63
N VAL A 208 -4.83 5.97 14.39
CA VAL A 208 -5.92 6.00 15.37
C VAL A 208 -6.49 4.59 15.59
N ALA A 209 -6.59 3.78 14.54
CA ALA A 209 -7.05 2.40 14.64
C ALA A 209 -6.14 1.54 15.54
N VAL A 210 -4.81 1.73 15.47
CA VAL A 210 -3.88 1.10 16.43
C VAL A 210 -4.19 1.50 17.88
N LYS A 211 -4.51 2.77 18.13
CA LYS A 211 -4.89 3.25 19.47
C LYS A 211 -6.19 2.59 19.97
N VAL A 212 -7.19 2.43 19.09
CA VAL A 212 -8.43 1.67 19.38
C VAL A 212 -8.09 0.22 19.77
N ALA A 213 -7.32 -0.49 18.94
CA ALA A 213 -6.96 -1.88 19.19
C ALA A 213 -6.19 -2.05 20.51
N ARG A 214 -5.25 -1.15 20.81
CA ARG A 214 -4.51 -1.18 22.09
C ARG A 214 -5.41 -0.94 23.30
N ALA A 215 -6.40 -0.05 23.20
CA ALA A 215 -7.38 0.13 24.27
C ALA A 215 -8.25 -1.13 24.46
N MET A 216 -8.66 -1.79 23.37
CA MET A 216 -9.36 -3.08 23.44
C MET A 216 -8.51 -4.16 24.12
N ILE A 217 -7.21 -4.24 23.82
CA ILE A 217 -6.27 -5.16 24.49
C ILE A 217 -6.20 -4.87 26.00
N SER A 218 -6.07 -3.61 26.39
CA SER A 218 -6.08 -3.21 27.82
C SER A 218 -7.38 -3.58 28.56
N LEU A 219 -8.49 -3.73 27.82
CA LEU A 219 -9.78 -4.18 28.34
C LEU A 219 -9.96 -5.70 28.31
N GLY A 220 -8.97 -6.46 27.84
CA GLY A 220 -9.07 -7.92 27.65
C GLY A 220 -9.92 -8.36 26.45
N ARG A 221 -10.35 -7.42 25.60
CA ARG A 221 -11.20 -7.67 24.41
C ARG A 221 -10.34 -8.12 23.22
N LEU A 222 -9.62 -9.23 23.39
CA LEU A 222 -8.58 -9.67 22.44
C LEU A 222 -9.14 -10.05 21.06
N ASP A 223 -10.29 -10.75 21.00
CA ASP A 223 -10.90 -11.15 19.73
C ASP A 223 -11.34 -9.95 18.89
N GLU A 224 -11.93 -8.95 19.55
CA GLU A 224 -12.35 -7.71 18.90
C GLU A 224 -11.14 -6.90 18.42
N ALA A 225 -10.09 -6.81 19.25
CA ALA A 225 -8.85 -6.14 18.87
C ALA A 225 -8.20 -6.79 17.64
N GLU A 226 -8.15 -8.12 17.60
CA GLU A 226 -7.54 -8.87 16.50
C GLU A 226 -8.30 -8.66 15.19
N GLY A 227 -9.63 -8.85 15.21
CA GLY A 227 -10.46 -8.66 14.02
C GLY A 227 -10.35 -7.22 13.49
N PHE A 228 -10.35 -6.24 14.40
CA PHE A 228 -10.22 -4.83 14.05
C PHE A 228 -8.87 -4.49 13.43
N ILE A 229 -7.75 -4.92 14.05
CA ILE A 229 -6.41 -4.55 13.59
C ILE A 229 -5.98 -5.33 12.33
N ARG A 230 -6.53 -6.52 12.09
CA ARG A 230 -6.28 -7.29 10.86
C ARG A 230 -6.79 -6.54 9.64
N ALA A 231 -7.99 -5.95 9.71
CA ALA A 231 -8.53 -5.11 8.64
C ALA A 231 -7.63 -3.89 8.34
N VAL A 232 -7.01 -3.30 9.39
CA VAL A 232 -6.06 -2.19 9.23
C VAL A 232 -4.79 -2.65 8.50
N SER A 233 -4.24 -3.82 8.87
CA SER A 233 -3.07 -4.40 8.22
C SER A 233 -3.31 -4.70 6.74
N ASP A 234 -4.46 -5.27 6.39
CA ASP A 234 -4.81 -5.63 5.02
C ASP A 234 -4.88 -4.41 4.08
N GLY A 235 -5.42 -3.30 4.58
CA GLY A 235 -5.53 -2.02 3.84
C GLY A 235 -4.24 -1.19 3.86
N ASN A 236 -3.34 -1.42 4.83
CA ASN A 236 -2.11 -0.64 5.05
C ASN A 236 -0.88 -1.55 5.13
N ARG A 237 -0.58 -2.25 4.02
CA ARG A 237 0.39 -3.35 3.95
C ARG A 237 1.83 -2.98 4.35
N ASN A 238 2.22 -1.71 4.24
CA ASN A 238 3.54 -1.21 4.62
C ASN A 238 3.58 -0.64 6.06
N TYR A 239 2.50 -0.82 6.82
CA TYR A 239 2.41 -0.38 8.21
C TYR A 239 2.84 -1.50 9.15
N VAL A 240 3.97 -1.29 9.84
CA VAL A 240 4.60 -2.29 10.72
C VAL A 240 3.76 -2.54 11.97
N THR A 241 3.19 -1.48 12.54
CA THR A 241 2.61 -1.48 13.89
C THR A 241 1.39 -2.40 14.05
N PRO A 242 0.48 -2.54 13.07
CA PRO A 242 -0.56 -3.56 13.08
C PRO A 242 -0.03 -4.97 13.29
N HIS A 243 1.08 -5.35 12.64
CA HIS A 243 1.69 -6.67 12.84
C HIS A 243 2.28 -6.82 14.23
N LEU A 244 2.86 -5.76 14.81
CA LEU A 244 3.34 -5.81 16.20
C LEU A 244 2.19 -5.97 17.21
N VAL A 245 1.05 -5.32 16.96
CA VAL A 245 -0.16 -5.47 17.78
C VAL A 245 -0.74 -6.89 17.64
N LEU A 246 -0.79 -7.44 16.43
CA LEU A 246 -1.21 -8.83 16.21
C LEU A 246 -0.27 -9.83 16.91
N ALA A 247 1.04 -9.60 16.85
CA ALA A 247 2.01 -10.41 17.57
C ALA A 247 1.83 -10.34 19.10
N GLU A 248 1.52 -9.15 19.63
CA GLU A 248 1.20 -8.95 21.05
C GLU A 248 -0.06 -9.73 21.45
N ILE A 249 -1.13 -9.65 20.65
CA ILE A 249 -2.37 -10.41 20.89
C ILE A 249 -2.10 -11.93 20.88
N ALA A 250 -1.35 -12.42 19.90
CA ALA A 250 -0.98 -13.83 19.81
C ALA A 250 -0.12 -14.28 21.03
N ALA A 251 0.83 -13.45 21.45
CA ALA A 251 1.64 -13.71 22.64
C ALA A 251 0.81 -13.75 23.93
N LEU A 252 -0.17 -12.84 24.10
CA LEU A 252 -1.11 -12.86 25.22
C LEU A 252 -1.97 -14.14 25.26
N ARG A 253 -2.17 -14.78 24.11
CA ARG A 253 -2.86 -16.08 23.98
C ARG A 253 -1.93 -17.28 24.06
N LEU A 254 -0.64 -17.07 24.26
CA LEU A 254 0.40 -18.12 24.23
C LEU A 254 0.48 -18.84 22.86
N ASP A 255 0.04 -18.18 21.79
CA ASP A 255 0.18 -18.66 20.42
C ASP A 255 1.51 -18.17 19.82
N GLY A 256 2.60 -18.85 20.21
CA GLY A 256 3.95 -18.57 19.74
C GLY A 256 4.10 -18.60 18.21
N PRO A 257 3.56 -19.62 17.50
CA PRO A 257 3.61 -19.66 16.05
C PRO A 257 2.99 -18.43 15.37
N SER A 258 1.79 -18.01 15.78
CA SER A 258 1.16 -16.82 15.21
C SER A 258 1.90 -15.54 15.57
N ALA A 259 2.41 -15.43 16.81
CA ALA A 259 3.20 -14.28 17.23
C ALA A 259 4.46 -14.12 16.38
N ARG A 260 5.18 -15.23 16.16
CA ARG A 260 6.36 -15.26 15.29
C ARG A 260 6.03 -14.86 13.87
N ALA A 261 4.98 -15.43 13.26
CA ALA A 261 4.59 -15.09 11.90
C ALA A 261 4.32 -13.59 11.74
N HIS A 262 3.72 -12.94 12.75
CA HIS A 262 3.52 -11.49 12.73
C HIS A 262 4.81 -10.69 12.95
N TYR A 263 5.75 -11.14 13.78
CA TYR A 263 7.07 -10.52 13.85
C TYR A 263 7.86 -10.67 12.53
N GLU A 264 7.76 -11.80 11.85
CA GLU A 264 8.36 -12.00 10.53
C GLU A 264 7.76 -11.03 9.51
N ASN A 265 6.43 -10.85 9.50
CA ASN A 265 5.79 -9.82 8.68
C ASN A 265 6.28 -8.41 9.00
N ALA A 266 6.37 -8.05 10.29
CA ALA A 266 6.94 -6.78 10.71
C ALA A 266 8.40 -6.62 10.22
N PHE A 267 9.19 -7.69 10.20
CA PHE A 267 10.59 -7.69 9.75
C PHE A 267 10.71 -7.51 8.24
N MET A 268 9.80 -8.11 7.47
CA MET A 268 9.71 -7.90 6.02
C MET A 268 9.40 -6.43 5.69
N ILE A 269 8.70 -5.70 6.58
CA ILE A 269 8.33 -4.29 6.40
C ILE A 269 9.37 -3.33 6.99
N ASN A 270 9.96 -3.63 8.15
CA ASN A 270 10.99 -2.79 8.75
C ASN A 270 11.92 -3.62 9.65
N PRO A 271 13.05 -4.09 9.11
CA PRO A 271 14.00 -4.89 9.89
C PRO A 271 14.69 -4.07 10.98
N PHE A 272 14.59 -2.73 10.94
CA PHE A 272 15.18 -1.84 11.95
C PHE A 272 14.17 -1.39 13.02
N HIS A 273 12.96 -1.96 13.06
CA HIS A 273 12.02 -1.63 14.13
C HIS A 273 12.61 -2.02 15.49
N PRO A 274 12.67 -1.11 16.49
CA PRO A 274 13.22 -1.41 17.81
C PRO A 274 12.57 -2.64 18.44
N GLY A 275 13.39 -3.50 19.05
CA GLY A 275 12.95 -4.70 19.76
C GLY A 275 12.53 -5.89 18.88
N LEU A 276 12.45 -5.74 17.55
CA LEU A 276 11.96 -6.78 16.66
C LEU A 276 12.86 -8.02 16.60
N TYR A 277 14.18 -7.81 16.52
CA TYR A 277 15.14 -8.92 16.55
C TYR A 277 15.09 -9.72 17.85
N ASP A 278 14.94 -9.04 18.99
CA ASP A 278 14.83 -9.71 20.29
C ASP A 278 13.51 -10.47 20.40
N ALA A 279 12.42 -9.93 19.85
CA ALA A 279 11.14 -10.61 19.78
C ALA A 279 11.21 -11.89 18.93
N LEU A 280 11.85 -11.85 17.75
CA LEU A 280 12.07 -13.02 16.90
C LEU A 280 12.94 -14.09 17.58
N LYS A 281 14.01 -13.69 18.28
CA LYS A 281 14.86 -14.63 19.03
C LYS A 281 14.12 -15.34 20.16
N LYS A 282 13.19 -14.65 20.83
CA LYS A 282 12.38 -15.21 21.93
C LYS A 282 11.28 -16.14 21.43
N ASN A 283 10.96 -16.09 20.13
CA ASN A 283 9.93 -16.92 19.48
C ASN A 283 10.58 -17.74 18.33
N PRO A 284 11.44 -18.73 18.66
CA PRO A 284 12.20 -19.53 17.69
C PRO A 284 11.36 -20.52 16.88
#